data_AF-Q4SKG5-F1
#
_entry.id   AF-Q4SKG5-F1
#
_cell.length_a   1.000
_cell.length_b   1.000
_cell.length_c   1.000
_cell.angle_alpha   90.00
_cell.angle_beta   90.00
_cell.angle_gamma   90.00
#
_symmetry.space_group_name_H-M   'P 1'
#
loop_
_entity.id
_entity.type
_entity.pdbx_description
1 polymer ?
#
loop_
_entity_poly.entity_id
_entity_poly.type
_entity_poly.pdbx_seq_one_letter_code
_entity_poly.pdbx_strand_id
1 'polypeptide(L)'
;MLREGDNQNEKERNLAIKAQIQEELRRLEDEITASSSTSGFERGASPVFNPANPESSVEDCLAAVGDRVAGELHTHLAAALHTLLPGPIDYQRFRDVTRGLSTHAQGGWKKVLVPLVLLQALQREGQSLATLLQLGLRFLEEEQAGYILHEGGWGVIFGLEPEGERGATIEDSNDIYILSGEQDPDRPSPPSSLLCADQSSSEPSSWRTESLPVSLAGHESWARMDPEDLKSLDSNEGAALAEERSENNSSNSDIVHVEREDAELLEEAA
;
A
#
# COMPACT_ATOMS: atom_id res chain seq x y z
N MET A 1 47.83 26.74 -9.18
CA MET A 1 47.45 27.81 -10.13
C MET A 1 46.62 27.26 -11.29
N LEU A 2 47.17 26.70 -12.39
CA LEU A 2 46.32 26.19 -13.51
C LEU A 2 45.18 25.28 -13.03
N ARG A 3 45.51 24.25 -12.24
CA ARG A 3 44.57 23.27 -11.66
C ARG A 3 43.52 23.85 -10.69
N GLU A 4 43.70 25.09 -10.23
CA GLU A 4 42.74 25.79 -9.36
C GLU A 4 41.60 26.39 -10.20
N GLY A 5 41.96 26.98 -11.36
CA GLY A 5 41.01 27.67 -12.24
C GLY A 5 40.04 26.72 -12.92
N ASP A 6 40.50 25.53 -13.34
CA ASP A 6 39.63 24.52 -13.93
C ASP A 6 38.58 24.02 -12.93
N ASN A 7 38.99 23.70 -11.69
CA ASN A 7 38.08 23.29 -10.62
C ASN A 7 37.02 24.36 -10.28
N GLN A 8 37.38 25.65 -10.37
CA GLN A 8 36.45 26.75 -10.12
C GLN A 8 35.45 26.93 -11.28
N ASN A 9 35.95 26.88 -12.52
CA ASN A 9 35.14 26.94 -13.75
C ASN A 9 34.15 25.77 -13.83
N GLU A 10 34.56 24.58 -13.41
CA GLU A 10 33.68 23.40 -13.34
C GLU A 10 32.60 23.53 -12.24
N LYS A 11 32.89 24.13 -11.09
CA LYS A 11 31.87 24.48 -10.09
C LYS A 11 30.86 25.50 -10.64
N GLU A 12 31.33 26.56 -11.30
CA GLU A 12 30.47 27.59 -11.90
C GLU A 12 29.56 27.01 -12.99
N ARG A 13 30.07 26.10 -13.83
CA ARG A 13 29.25 25.34 -14.79
C ARG A 13 28.20 24.46 -14.10
N ASN A 14 28.57 23.73 -13.06
CA ASN A 14 27.62 22.89 -12.31
C ASN A 14 26.54 23.72 -11.61
N LEU A 15 26.86 24.91 -11.10
CA LEU A 15 25.88 25.84 -10.55
C LEU A 15 24.93 26.39 -11.62
N ALA A 16 25.44 26.76 -12.80
CA ALA A 16 24.62 27.20 -13.92
C ALA A 16 23.68 26.08 -14.44
N ILE A 17 24.18 24.85 -14.56
CA ILE A 17 23.38 23.68 -14.93
C ILE A 17 22.32 23.37 -13.88
N LYS A 18 22.66 23.42 -12.58
CA LYS A 18 21.69 23.23 -11.49
C LYS A 18 20.59 24.29 -11.53
N ALA A 19 20.94 25.57 -11.73
CA ALA A 19 19.97 26.65 -11.84
C ALA A 19 19.04 26.46 -13.05
N GLN A 20 19.58 26.03 -14.21
CA GLN A 20 18.78 25.72 -15.40
C GLN A 20 17.82 24.53 -15.16
N ILE A 21 18.29 23.46 -14.48
CA ILE A 21 17.43 22.32 -14.11
C ILE A 21 16.32 22.77 -13.17
N GLN A 22 16.61 23.61 -12.18
CA GLN A 22 15.61 24.12 -11.24
C GLN A 22 14.55 25.00 -11.94
N GLU A 23 14.94 25.85 -12.89
CA GLU A 23 13.98 26.68 -13.64
C GLU A 23 13.13 25.86 -14.62
N GLU A 24 13.70 24.88 -15.33
CA GLU A 24 12.91 24.01 -16.22
C GLU A 24 11.98 23.07 -15.43
N LEU A 25 12.37 22.62 -14.23
CA LEU A 25 11.47 21.90 -13.30
C LEU A 25 10.31 22.81 -12.83
N ARG A 26 10.63 24.03 -12.38
CA ARG A 26 9.63 25.02 -11.94
C ARG A 26 8.65 25.36 -13.07
N ARG A 27 9.15 25.51 -14.29
CA ARG A 27 8.36 25.78 -15.50
C ARG A 27 7.50 24.59 -15.92
N LEU A 28 7.97 23.35 -15.76
CA LEU A 28 7.17 22.14 -15.97
C LEU A 28 6.04 22.04 -14.93
N GLU A 29 6.30 22.42 -13.67
CA GLU A 29 5.29 22.46 -12.61
C GLU A 29 4.24 23.56 -12.86
N ASP A 30 4.65 24.75 -13.33
CA ASP A 30 3.74 25.79 -13.83
C ASP A 30 2.84 25.27 -14.96
N GLU A 31 3.40 24.53 -15.94
CA GLU A 31 2.68 23.98 -17.10
C GLU A 31 1.70 22.86 -16.71
N ILE A 32 2.10 21.95 -15.80
CA ILE A 32 1.22 20.93 -15.21
C ILE A 32 0.07 21.58 -14.45
N THR A 33 0.36 22.62 -13.66
CA THR A 33 -0.64 23.35 -12.86
C THR A 33 -1.65 24.05 -13.76
N ALA A 34 -1.20 24.83 -14.75
CA ALA A 34 -2.07 25.50 -15.72
C ALA A 34 -2.94 24.51 -16.52
N SER A 35 -2.38 23.34 -16.87
CA SER A 35 -3.14 22.26 -17.52
C SER A 35 -4.23 21.68 -16.60
N SER A 36 -3.92 21.52 -15.32
CA SER A 36 -4.85 20.99 -14.30
C SER A 36 -6.04 21.93 -14.05
N SER A 37 -5.78 23.23 -13.92
CA SER A 37 -6.81 24.27 -13.73
C SER A 37 -7.75 24.36 -14.94
N THR A 38 -7.24 24.15 -16.15
CA THR A 38 -8.04 24.15 -17.40
C THR A 38 -9.07 23.01 -17.41
N SER A 39 -8.77 21.89 -16.75
CA SER A 39 -9.69 20.74 -16.64
C SER A 39 -10.60 20.79 -15.40
N GLY A 40 -10.37 21.72 -14.47
CA GLY A 40 -11.00 21.69 -13.13
C GLY A 40 -10.60 20.46 -12.29
N PHE A 41 -9.48 19.81 -12.61
CA PHE A 41 -9.01 18.59 -11.95
C PHE A 41 -7.62 18.83 -11.34
N GLU A 42 -7.57 19.11 -10.04
CA GLU A 42 -6.31 19.34 -9.32
C GLU A 42 -5.61 18.01 -8.99
N ARG A 43 -4.60 17.64 -9.81
CA ARG A 43 -3.85 16.38 -9.65
C ARG A 43 -3.25 16.24 -8.24
N GLY A 44 -2.68 17.32 -7.69
CA GLY A 44 -2.05 17.32 -6.36
C GLY A 44 -3.02 17.12 -5.19
N ALA A 45 -4.30 17.44 -5.38
CA ALA A 45 -5.37 17.19 -4.40
C ALA A 45 -6.05 15.82 -4.60
N SER A 46 -5.70 15.08 -5.66
CA SER A 46 -6.29 13.78 -5.96
C SER A 46 -5.53 12.67 -5.22
N PRO A 47 -6.16 11.95 -4.26
CA PRO A 47 -5.49 10.89 -3.50
C PRO A 47 -5.02 9.71 -4.37
N VAL A 48 -5.51 9.62 -5.62
CA VAL A 48 -5.10 8.61 -6.61
C VAL A 48 -3.71 8.93 -7.20
N PHE A 49 -3.37 10.20 -7.32
CA PHE A 49 -2.10 10.67 -7.92
C PHE A 49 -1.13 11.27 -6.89
N ASN A 50 -1.62 11.54 -5.69
CA ASN A 50 -0.85 12.00 -4.54
C ASN A 50 -1.40 11.31 -3.27
N PRO A 51 -1.15 10.00 -3.07
CA PRO A 51 -1.68 9.24 -1.95
C PRO A 51 -1.10 9.73 -0.62
N ALA A 52 -1.90 9.69 0.44
CA ALA A 52 -1.49 10.14 1.78
C ALA A 52 -0.40 9.25 2.43
N ASN A 53 -0.17 8.06 1.87
CA ASN A 53 0.97 7.20 2.17
C ASN A 53 1.67 6.87 0.83
N PRO A 54 2.94 7.26 0.61
CA PRO A 54 3.65 6.99 -0.64
C PRO A 54 3.93 5.49 -0.87
N GLU A 55 3.91 4.67 0.17
CA GLU A 55 4.09 3.21 0.09
C GLU A 55 2.78 2.46 -0.26
N SER A 56 1.67 3.17 -0.52
CA SER A 56 0.36 2.59 -0.83
C SER A 56 -0.13 3.07 -2.19
N SER A 57 -0.01 2.22 -3.22
CA SER A 57 -0.49 2.54 -4.57
C SER A 57 -1.97 2.17 -4.73
N VAL A 58 -2.69 2.92 -5.58
CA VAL A 58 -4.11 2.65 -5.85
C VAL A 58 -4.31 1.28 -6.49
N GLU A 59 -3.32 0.81 -7.28
CA GLU A 59 -3.26 -0.49 -7.92
C GLU A 59 -3.22 -1.64 -6.91
N ASP A 60 -2.47 -1.49 -5.81
CA ASP A 60 -2.34 -2.54 -4.79
C ASP A 60 -3.61 -2.67 -3.96
N CYS A 61 -4.22 -1.55 -3.55
CA CYS A 61 -5.52 -1.55 -2.90
C CYS A 61 -6.62 -2.08 -3.85
N LEU A 62 -6.56 -1.75 -5.15
CA LEU A 62 -7.44 -2.31 -6.18
C LEU A 62 -7.26 -3.83 -6.32
N ALA A 63 -6.03 -4.34 -6.25
CA ALA A 63 -5.74 -5.77 -6.29
C ALA A 63 -6.27 -6.48 -5.04
N ALA A 64 -5.96 -5.99 -3.84
CA ALA A 64 -6.39 -6.58 -2.57
C ALA A 64 -7.91 -6.66 -2.42
N VAL A 65 -8.64 -5.60 -2.80
CA VAL A 65 -10.12 -5.64 -2.81
C VAL A 65 -10.65 -6.44 -4.00
N GLY A 66 -9.96 -6.42 -5.15
CA GLY A 66 -10.29 -7.17 -6.35
C GLY A 66 -10.23 -8.69 -6.16
N ASP A 67 -9.17 -9.21 -5.54
CA ASP A 67 -9.00 -10.65 -5.26
C ASP A 67 -10.05 -11.16 -4.25
N ARG A 68 -10.44 -10.32 -3.27
CA ARG A 68 -11.57 -10.62 -2.38
C ARG A 68 -12.89 -10.71 -3.14
N VAL A 69 -13.15 -9.81 -4.09
CA VAL A 69 -14.32 -9.87 -4.98
C VAL A 69 -14.24 -11.08 -5.93
N ALA A 70 -13.05 -11.46 -6.41
CA ALA A 70 -12.84 -12.67 -7.20
C ALA A 70 -13.13 -13.94 -6.40
N GLY A 71 -12.74 -13.98 -5.12
CA GLY A 71 -13.11 -15.05 -4.17
C GLY A 71 -14.61 -15.15 -3.93
N GLU A 72 -15.29 -14.03 -3.68
CA GLU A 72 -16.76 -13.97 -3.52
C GLU A 72 -17.52 -14.40 -4.79
N LEU A 73 -16.98 -14.10 -5.98
CA LEU A 73 -17.61 -14.40 -7.27
C LEU A 73 -17.19 -15.74 -7.89
N HIS A 74 -16.19 -16.45 -7.35
CA HIS A 74 -15.47 -17.56 -8.01
C HIS A 74 -16.38 -18.55 -8.78
N THR A 75 -17.45 -19.05 -8.13
CA THR A 75 -18.38 -20.02 -8.71
C THR A 75 -19.24 -19.46 -9.86
N HIS A 76 -19.55 -18.16 -9.83
CA HIS A 76 -20.34 -17.47 -10.84
C HIS A 76 -19.46 -16.95 -11.99
N LEU A 77 -18.20 -16.59 -11.69
CA LEU A 77 -17.21 -16.10 -12.65
C LEU A 77 -16.94 -17.13 -13.75
N ALA A 78 -16.82 -18.42 -13.41
CA ALA A 78 -16.68 -19.50 -14.40
C ALA A 78 -17.88 -19.58 -15.37
N ALA A 79 -19.10 -19.42 -14.87
CA ALA A 79 -20.31 -19.40 -15.71
C ALA A 79 -20.38 -18.17 -16.61
N ALA A 80 -19.90 -17.01 -16.14
CA ALA A 80 -19.76 -15.80 -16.95
C ALA A 80 -18.74 -15.99 -18.08
N LEU A 81 -17.56 -16.56 -17.80
CA LEU A 81 -16.55 -16.89 -18.82
C LEU A 81 -17.12 -17.85 -19.88
N HIS A 82 -17.78 -18.94 -19.47
CA HIS A 82 -18.45 -19.85 -20.40
C HIS A 82 -19.56 -19.20 -21.25
N THR A 83 -20.11 -18.05 -20.85
CA THR A 83 -21.12 -17.30 -21.62
C THR A 83 -20.49 -16.31 -22.62
N LEU A 84 -19.29 -15.81 -22.32
CA LEU A 84 -18.59 -14.80 -23.11
C LEU A 84 -17.61 -15.38 -24.13
N LEU A 85 -16.78 -16.35 -23.72
CA LEU A 85 -15.70 -16.93 -24.54
C LEU A 85 -16.14 -17.67 -25.83
N PRO A 86 -17.35 -18.26 -25.97
CA PRO A 86 -17.76 -18.96 -27.20
C PRO A 86 -17.95 -18.09 -28.45
N GLY A 87 -17.65 -16.79 -28.41
CA GLY A 87 -17.79 -15.89 -29.55
C GLY A 87 -17.11 -14.53 -29.32
N PRO A 88 -17.26 -13.58 -30.26
CA PRO A 88 -16.75 -12.22 -30.08
C PRO A 88 -17.46 -11.55 -28.90
N ILE A 89 -16.67 -10.92 -28.01
CA ILE A 89 -17.19 -10.24 -26.81
C ILE A 89 -17.70 -8.86 -27.20
N ASP A 90 -19.00 -8.78 -27.50
CA ASP A 90 -19.69 -7.51 -27.71
C ASP A 90 -20.03 -6.82 -26.37
N TYR A 91 -20.20 -5.50 -26.41
CA TYR A 91 -20.45 -4.69 -25.21
C TYR A 91 -21.79 -4.99 -24.53
N GLN A 92 -22.84 -5.37 -25.26
CA GLN A 92 -24.14 -5.67 -24.63
C GLN A 92 -24.03 -6.98 -23.84
N ARG A 93 -23.45 -8.03 -24.45
CA ARG A 93 -23.21 -9.31 -23.78
C ARG A 93 -22.28 -9.15 -22.57
N PHE A 94 -21.18 -8.40 -22.70
CA PHE A 94 -20.30 -8.10 -21.57
C PHE A 94 -21.06 -7.42 -20.43
N ARG A 95 -21.74 -6.29 -20.71
CA ARG A 95 -22.50 -5.51 -19.72
C ARG A 95 -23.59 -6.33 -19.04
N ASP A 96 -24.35 -7.11 -19.80
CA ASP A 96 -25.49 -7.85 -19.26
C ASP A 96 -25.04 -9.07 -18.43
N VAL A 97 -23.93 -9.73 -18.80
CA VAL A 97 -23.26 -10.75 -17.96
C VAL A 97 -22.66 -10.11 -16.69
N THR A 98 -22.02 -8.94 -16.81
CA THR A 98 -21.49 -8.18 -15.66
C THR A 98 -22.60 -7.82 -14.68
N ARG A 99 -23.77 -7.33 -15.14
CA ARG A 99 -24.91 -7.07 -14.24
C ARG A 99 -25.40 -8.33 -13.53
N GLY A 100 -25.36 -9.49 -14.19
CA GLY A 100 -25.62 -10.79 -13.57
C GLY A 100 -24.67 -11.07 -12.40
N LEU A 101 -23.35 -10.97 -12.63
CA LEU A 101 -22.33 -11.11 -11.58
C LEU A 101 -22.53 -10.09 -10.44
N SER A 102 -22.89 -8.84 -10.76
CA SER A 102 -23.16 -7.78 -9.78
C SER A 102 -24.43 -8.00 -8.94
N THR A 103 -25.19 -9.10 -9.14
CA THR A 103 -26.20 -9.55 -8.18
C THR A 103 -25.61 -10.42 -7.06
N HIS A 104 -24.46 -11.06 -7.30
CA HIS A 104 -23.78 -11.95 -6.35
C HIS A 104 -22.73 -11.23 -5.50
N ALA A 105 -22.15 -10.13 -6.01
CA ALA A 105 -21.32 -9.23 -5.19
C ALA A 105 -22.18 -8.44 -4.18
N GLN A 106 -21.63 -8.26 -2.96
CA GLN A 106 -22.21 -7.34 -1.97
C GLN A 106 -22.20 -5.87 -2.48
N GLY A 107 -22.94 -5.00 -1.79
CA GLY A 107 -23.17 -3.60 -2.20
C GLY A 107 -21.93 -2.71 -2.26
N GLY A 108 -22.12 -1.53 -2.86
CA GLY A 108 -21.10 -0.48 -2.97
C GLY A 108 -19.93 -0.84 -3.88
N TRP A 109 -18.73 -0.36 -3.53
CA TRP A 109 -17.48 -0.52 -4.29
C TRP A 109 -17.17 -1.92 -4.80
N LYS A 110 -17.57 -2.98 -4.09
CA LYS A 110 -17.44 -4.36 -4.60
C LYS A 110 -18.10 -4.54 -5.97
N LYS A 111 -19.23 -3.88 -6.24
CA LYS A 111 -19.94 -3.90 -7.55
C LYS A 111 -19.20 -3.13 -8.64
N VAL A 112 -18.45 -2.09 -8.28
CA VAL A 112 -17.56 -1.35 -9.21
C VAL A 112 -16.40 -2.23 -9.68
N LEU A 113 -15.94 -3.16 -8.83
CA LEU A 113 -14.84 -4.08 -9.14
C LEU A 113 -15.29 -5.34 -9.91
N VAL A 114 -16.58 -5.71 -9.90
CA VAL A 114 -17.12 -6.83 -10.71
C VAL A 114 -16.68 -6.78 -12.18
N PRO A 115 -16.86 -5.67 -12.94
CA PRO A 115 -16.36 -5.58 -14.31
C PRO A 115 -14.84 -5.76 -14.39
N LEU A 116 -14.07 -5.19 -13.46
CA LEU A 116 -12.60 -5.28 -13.49
C LEU A 116 -12.12 -6.73 -13.26
N VAL A 117 -12.70 -7.43 -12.29
CA VAL A 117 -12.44 -8.86 -12.01
C VAL A 117 -12.82 -9.73 -13.22
N LEU A 118 -13.97 -9.45 -13.86
CA LEU A 118 -14.37 -10.17 -15.07
C LEU A 118 -13.41 -9.92 -16.24
N LEU A 119 -12.97 -8.68 -16.45
CA LEU A 119 -12.01 -8.33 -17.51
C LEU A 119 -10.63 -8.95 -17.26
N GLN A 120 -10.17 -8.98 -16.00
CA GLN A 120 -8.93 -9.66 -15.61
C GLN A 120 -9.04 -11.18 -15.85
N ALA A 121 -10.20 -11.79 -15.59
CA ALA A 121 -10.45 -13.20 -15.91
C ALA A 121 -10.46 -13.45 -17.43
N LEU A 122 -11.12 -12.61 -18.23
CA LEU A 122 -11.10 -12.68 -19.69
C LEU A 122 -9.69 -12.46 -20.28
N GLN A 123 -8.87 -11.62 -19.65
CA GLN A 123 -7.47 -11.38 -20.04
C GLN A 123 -6.59 -12.61 -19.81
N ARG A 124 -6.80 -13.33 -18.69
CA ARG A 124 -6.16 -14.64 -18.43
C ARG A 124 -6.58 -15.69 -19.47
N GLU A 125 -7.82 -15.64 -19.95
CA GLU A 125 -8.37 -16.46 -21.05
C GLU A 125 -7.96 -15.95 -22.47
N GLY A 126 -6.92 -15.12 -22.56
CA GLY A 126 -6.28 -14.71 -23.82
C GLY A 126 -7.02 -13.62 -24.61
N GLN A 127 -8.04 -12.97 -24.05
CA GLN A 127 -8.73 -11.87 -24.73
C GLN A 127 -7.85 -10.61 -24.81
N SER A 128 -7.96 -9.87 -25.91
CA SER A 128 -7.05 -8.74 -26.18
C SER A 128 -7.27 -7.57 -25.21
N LEU A 129 -6.19 -7.12 -24.56
CA LEU A 129 -6.23 -6.04 -23.56
C LEU A 129 -6.88 -4.75 -24.11
N ALA A 130 -6.62 -4.41 -25.37
CA ALA A 130 -7.19 -3.21 -26.00
C ALA A 130 -8.73 -3.27 -26.06
N THR A 131 -9.32 -4.41 -26.45
CA THR A 131 -10.79 -4.59 -26.44
C THR A 131 -11.34 -4.61 -25.02
N LEU A 132 -10.66 -5.27 -24.09
CA LEU A 132 -11.08 -5.35 -22.69
C LEU A 132 -11.09 -3.97 -22.01
N LEU A 133 -10.08 -3.12 -22.26
CA LEU A 133 -10.05 -1.75 -21.76
C LEU A 133 -11.19 -0.90 -22.34
N GLN A 134 -11.52 -1.04 -23.63
CA GLN A 134 -12.67 -0.35 -24.23
C GLN A 134 -14.00 -0.81 -23.65
N LEU A 135 -14.17 -2.10 -23.36
CA LEU A 135 -15.36 -2.66 -22.71
C LEU A 135 -15.49 -2.17 -21.25
N GLY A 136 -14.38 -2.17 -20.51
CA GLY A 136 -14.33 -1.78 -19.10
C GLY A 136 -14.53 -0.29 -18.87
N LEU A 137 -13.80 0.56 -19.61
CA LEU A 137 -13.96 2.02 -19.54
C LEU A 137 -15.42 2.40 -19.82
N ARG A 138 -15.98 1.88 -20.91
CA ARG A 138 -17.38 2.16 -21.29
C ARG A 138 -18.39 1.69 -20.24
N PHE A 139 -18.19 0.51 -19.64
CA PHE A 139 -19.07 0.03 -18.57
C PHE A 139 -18.97 0.91 -17.32
N LEU A 140 -17.77 1.33 -16.94
CA LEU A 140 -17.58 2.23 -15.81
C LEU A 140 -18.23 3.59 -16.08
N GLU A 141 -18.05 4.17 -17.28
CA GLU A 141 -18.69 5.42 -17.71
C GLU A 141 -20.23 5.34 -17.74
N GLU A 142 -20.81 4.30 -18.36
CA GLU A 142 -22.27 4.19 -18.52
C GLU A 142 -23.00 3.73 -17.24
N GLU A 143 -22.40 2.83 -16.44
CA GLU A 143 -23.12 2.13 -15.37
C GLU A 143 -22.60 2.43 -13.95
N GLN A 144 -21.37 2.91 -13.75
CA GLN A 144 -20.75 3.06 -12.41
C GLN A 144 -20.28 4.48 -12.07
N ALA A 145 -20.03 5.35 -13.04
CA ALA A 145 -19.43 6.67 -12.83
C ALA A 145 -20.24 7.56 -11.86
N GLY A 146 -21.57 7.50 -11.92
CA GLY A 146 -22.44 8.22 -10.98
C GLY A 146 -22.29 7.77 -9.52
N TYR A 147 -22.03 6.47 -9.29
CA TYR A 147 -21.73 5.95 -7.95
C TYR A 147 -20.31 6.31 -7.53
N ILE A 148 -19.30 6.09 -8.39
CA ILE A 148 -17.90 6.46 -8.13
C ILE A 148 -17.78 7.92 -7.71
N LEU A 149 -18.45 8.84 -8.42
CA LEU A 149 -18.43 10.28 -8.11
C LEU A 149 -19.20 10.61 -6.82
N HIS A 150 -20.30 9.91 -6.52
CA HIS A 150 -21.09 10.11 -5.30
C HIS A 150 -20.29 9.77 -4.03
N GLU A 151 -19.52 8.68 -4.04
CA GLU A 151 -18.77 8.23 -2.86
C GLU A 151 -17.50 9.04 -2.56
N GLY A 152 -17.10 9.96 -3.47
CA GLY A 152 -15.83 10.71 -3.35
C GLY A 152 -14.71 10.25 -4.30
N GLY A 153 -15.03 9.45 -5.33
CA GLY A 153 -14.09 8.98 -6.35
C GLY A 153 -13.24 7.78 -5.93
N TRP A 154 -12.32 7.37 -6.80
CA TRP A 154 -11.45 6.19 -6.61
C TRP A 154 -10.59 6.24 -5.33
N GLY A 155 -10.40 7.43 -4.73
CA GLY A 155 -9.71 7.60 -3.46
C GLY A 155 -10.33 6.88 -2.25
N VAL A 156 -11.60 6.46 -2.33
CA VAL A 156 -12.22 5.66 -1.26
C VAL A 156 -11.55 4.29 -1.10
N ILE A 157 -10.93 3.76 -2.16
CA ILE A 157 -10.39 2.38 -2.17
C ILE A 157 -9.24 2.18 -1.16
N PHE A 158 -8.46 3.22 -0.88
CA PHE A 158 -7.44 3.21 0.19
C PHE A 158 -8.03 2.94 1.59
N GLY A 159 -9.33 3.21 1.79
CA GLY A 159 -10.07 2.93 3.03
C GLY A 159 -10.89 1.63 3.01
N LEU A 160 -10.78 0.81 1.96
CA LEU A 160 -11.50 -0.47 1.81
C LEU A 160 -10.65 -1.71 2.15
N GLU A 161 -9.35 -1.51 2.37
CA GLU A 161 -8.45 -2.50 2.96
C GLU A 161 -8.82 -2.72 4.43
N PRO A 162 -9.05 -3.96 4.88
CA PRO A 162 -9.30 -4.25 6.28
C PRO A 162 -8.01 -4.21 7.10
N GLU A 163 -8.13 -3.91 8.40
CA GLU A 163 -7.11 -3.86 9.47
C GLU A 163 -6.26 -5.15 9.68
N GLY A 164 -6.31 -6.13 8.76
CA GLY A 164 -5.75 -7.47 8.94
C GLY A 164 -4.30 -7.65 8.48
N GLU A 165 -3.79 -6.81 7.57
CA GLU A 165 -2.41 -6.91 7.04
C GLU A 165 -1.58 -5.63 7.24
N ARG A 166 -2.05 -4.70 8.10
CA ARG A 166 -1.13 -3.87 8.89
C ARG A 166 -0.35 -4.78 9.83
N GLY A 167 0.76 -5.31 9.31
CA GLY A 167 1.62 -6.27 9.99
C GLY A 167 1.96 -5.79 11.40
N ALA A 168 1.74 -6.67 12.39
CA ALA A 168 1.68 -6.30 13.80
C ALA A 168 2.88 -5.45 14.23
N THR A 169 2.63 -4.14 14.41
CA THR A 169 3.54 -3.26 15.14
C THR A 169 3.65 -3.82 16.55
N ILE A 170 4.81 -4.39 16.88
CA ILE A 170 5.12 -4.80 18.25
C ILE A 170 5.22 -3.50 19.04
N GLU A 171 4.13 -3.12 19.71
CA GLU A 171 4.13 -1.97 20.62
C GLU A 171 5.18 -2.23 21.70
N ASP A 172 6.14 -1.30 21.79
CA ASP A 172 7.23 -1.33 22.77
C ASP A 172 6.68 -0.97 24.16
N SER A 173 5.97 -1.94 24.74
CA SER A 173 5.22 -1.82 25.99
C SER A 173 6.17 -1.81 27.21
N ASN A 174 6.92 -0.72 27.33
CA ASN A 174 7.95 -0.50 28.37
C ASN A 174 7.49 0.48 29.47
N ASP A 175 6.20 0.49 29.79
CA ASP A 175 5.64 1.24 30.92
C ASP A 175 5.96 0.57 32.28
N ILE A 176 7.06 0.97 32.90
CA ILE A 176 7.38 0.56 34.29
C ILE A 176 6.57 1.41 35.28
N TYR A 177 5.37 0.93 35.63
CA TYR A 177 4.51 1.56 36.64
C TYR A 177 5.12 1.46 38.05
N ILE A 178 5.74 2.55 38.52
CA ILE A 178 6.17 2.69 39.91
C ILE A 178 4.95 3.00 40.79
N LEU A 179 4.56 2.03 41.62
CA LEU A 179 3.44 2.15 42.55
C LEU A 179 3.79 3.03 43.76
N SER A 180 3.49 4.33 43.67
CA SER A 180 3.42 5.22 44.84
C SER A 180 2.23 4.82 45.71
N GLY A 181 2.49 4.33 46.93
CA GLY A 181 1.46 4.00 47.93
C GLY A 181 1.04 5.18 48.80
N GLU A 182 -0.02 4.95 49.61
CA GLU A 182 -0.72 5.91 50.49
C GLU A 182 -1.43 7.07 49.75
N GLN A 183 -2.69 7.42 50.07
CA GLN A 183 -3.37 7.39 51.37
C GLN A 183 -4.88 7.05 51.28
N ASP A 184 -5.58 7.02 52.41
CA ASP A 184 -6.87 6.34 52.65
C ASP A 184 -8.10 7.34 52.69
N PRO A 185 -9.23 7.17 53.43
CA PRO A 185 -10.55 7.13 52.78
C PRO A 185 -11.58 8.20 53.24
N ASP A 186 -12.66 8.39 52.45
CA ASP A 186 -14.01 8.66 53.01
C ASP A 186 -15.19 8.34 52.07
N ARG A 187 -16.42 8.39 52.62
CA ARG A 187 -17.75 7.96 52.13
C ARG A 187 -18.57 9.14 51.51
N PRO A 188 -19.85 9.00 51.06
CA PRO A 188 -20.69 7.82 50.74
C PRO A 188 -21.50 7.91 49.40
N SER A 189 -22.34 6.90 49.10
CA SER A 189 -23.38 6.85 48.03
C SER A 189 -24.81 6.73 48.65
N PRO A 190 -25.93 6.46 47.92
CA PRO A 190 -26.43 6.90 46.58
C PRO A 190 -27.85 7.58 46.75
N PRO A 191 -28.87 7.49 45.84
CA PRO A 191 -29.67 6.25 45.66
C PRO A 191 -30.32 5.95 44.26
N SER A 192 -30.86 4.73 44.19
CA SER A 192 -31.79 4.03 43.25
C SER A 192 -32.89 4.85 42.53
N SER A 193 -33.61 4.37 41.51
CA SER A 193 -34.05 2.99 41.13
C SER A 193 -34.28 2.90 39.59
N LEU A 194 -34.71 1.82 38.90
CA LEU A 194 -35.40 0.52 39.15
C LEU A 194 -34.64 -0.61 38.39
N LEU A 195 -34.79 -1.94 38.54
CA LEU A 195 -35.88 -2.91 38.84
C LEU A 195 -36.86 -3.15 37.66
N CYS A 196 -37.12 -4.36 37.14
CA CYS A 196 -36.59 -5.73 37.35
C CYS A 196 -36.30 -6.37 35.96
N ALA A 197 -35.73 -7.57 35.78
CA ALA A 197 -35.40 -8.72 36.66
C ALA A 197 -34.00 -9.29 36.25
N ASP A 198 -33.51 -10.49 36.60
CA ASP A 198 -34.06 -11.65 37.32
C ASP A 198 -32.92 -12.42 38.05
N GLN A 199 -33.19 -13.58 38.67
CA GLN A 199 -32.28 -14.24 39.63
C GLN A 199 -31.98 -15.72 39.38
N SER A 200 -30.69 -16.07 39.20
CA SER A 200 -30.15 -17.38 39.62
C SER A 200 -28.65 -17.35 39.92
N SER A 201 -28.32 -17.61 41.19
CA SER A 201 -27.07 -18.18 41.71
C SER A 201 -25.70 -17.65 41.27
N SER A 202 -25.04 -17.00 42.24
CA SER A 202 -23.64 -17.28 42.64
C SER A 202 -22.47 -16.79 41.78
N GLU A 203 -22.03 -15.57 42.09
CA GLU A 203 -20.62 -15.15 42.08
C GLU A 203 -19.76 -15.94 43.13
N PRO A 204 -18.41 -15.80 43.20
CA PRO A 204 -17.52 -14.91 42.42
C PRO A 204 -16.30 -15.57 41.77
N SER A 205 -15.56 -14.76 41.03
CA SER A 205 -14.24 -15.01 40.45
C SER A 205 -13.20 -15.62 41.42
N SER A 206 -12.38 -16.54 40.90
CA SER A 206 -11.10 -16.92 41.54
C SER A 206 -10.05 -17.26 40.47
N TRP A 207 -9.10 -16.36 40.25
CA TRP A 207 -7.91 -16.64 39.44
C TRP A 207 -7.00 -17.60 40.24
N ARG A 208 -6.92 -18.86 39.78
CA ARG A 208 -6.08 -19.90 40.38
C ARG A 208 -4.82 -20.13 39.56
N THR A 209 -3.73 -19.52 40.01
CA THR A 209 -2.38 -19.79 39.49
C THR A 209 -1.80 -21.02 40.18
N GLU A 210 -1.68 -22.12 39.44
CA GLU A 210 -0.93 -23.32 39.84
C GLU A 210 -0.63 -24.17 38.58
N SER A 211 0.56 -24.72 38.31
CA SER A 211 1.95 -24.41 38.68
C SER A 211 2.85 -25.21 37.71
N LEU A 212 3.99 -24.67 37.24
CA LEU A 212 4.94 -25.45 36.43
C LEU A 212 5.62 -26.57 37.27
N PRO A 213 6.13 -27.62 36.62
CA PRO A 213 7.60 -27.65 36.51
C PRO A 213 8.17 -28.04 35.14
N VAL A 214 9.33 -27.45 34.89
CA VAL A 214 10.35 -27.69 33.87
C VAL A 214 10.53 -29.16 33.42
N SER A 215 10.78 -29.33 32.13
CA SER A 215 11.77 -30.31 31.63
C SER A 215 12.56 -29.67 30.49
N LEU A 216 13.88 -29.53 30.68
CA LEU A 216 14.78 -28.74 29.84
C LEU A 216 15.96 -29.61 29.41
N ALA A 217 15.79 -30.34 28.31
CA ALA A 217 16.83 -31.08 27.59
C ALA A 217 16.32 -31.45 26.20
N GLY A 218 17.04 -31.08 25.14
CA GLY A 218 16.60 -31.29 23.74
C GLY A 218 16.99 -30.14 22.83
N HIS A 219 18.29 -29.96 22.60
CA HIS A 219 18.83 -28.98 21.65
C HIS A 219 18.82 -29.56 20.22
N GLU A 220 19.29 -28.77 19.24
CA GLU A 220 19.77 -29.20 17.90
C GLU A 220 18.89 -30.11 16.99
N SER A 221 18.29 -29.52 15.94
CA SER A 221 18.13 -30.16 14.61
C SER A 221 17.62 -29.20 13.51
N TRP A 222 18.37 -28.13 13.22
CA TRP A 222 18.22 -27.36 11.96
C TRP A 222 19.08 -27.95 10.82
N ALA A 223 19.29 -29.26 10.83
CA ALA A 223 20.33 -29.93 10.05
C ALA A 223 19.81 -31.18 9.31
N ARG A 224 18.84 -31.00 8.39
CA ARG A 224 18.62 -31.95 7.29
C ARG A 224 18.04 -31.31 6.03
N MET A 225 18.86 -30.51 5.36
CA MET A 225 18.70 -30.24 3.93
C MET A 225 19.66 -31.19 3.18
N ASP A 226 19.15 -31.92 2.20
CA ASP A 226 19.85 -33.02 1.52
C ASP A 226 20.04 -32.68 0.03
N PRO A 227 21.26 -32.35 -0.44
CA PRO A 227 21.48 -31.75 -1.77
C PRO A 227 22.12 -32.73 -2.77
N GLU A 228 21.58 -33.94 -2.95
CA GLU A 228 22.11 -34.93 -3.90
C GLU A 228 21.24 -35.09 -5.17
N ASP A 229 21.50 -34.27 -6.21
CA ASP A 229 21.36 -34.73 -7.60
C ASP A 229 22.34 -34.00 -8.56
N LEU A 230 23.63 -34.26 -8.38
CA LEU A 230 24.72 -33.70 -9.20
C LEU A 230 24.95 -34.52 -10.48
N LYS A 231 24.12 -34.35 -11.53
CA LYS A 231 24.50 -34.87 -12.85
C LYS A 231 23.86 -34.23 -14.10
N SER A 232 24.60 -33.29 -14.71
CA SER A 232 24.94 -33.35 -16.14
C SER A 232 26.02 -32.32 -16.48
N LEU A 233 27.17 -32.79 -16.97
CA LEU A 233 28.21 -31.99 -17.61
C LEU A 233 28.38 -32.50 -19.04
N ASP A 234 28.30 -31.61 -20.02
CA ASP A 234 29.21 -31.67 -21.18
C ASP A 234 29.41 -30.25 -21.77
N SER A 235 30.57 -30.13 -22.44
CA SER A 235 31.12 -29.11 -23.33
C SER A 235 30.13 -28.11 -23.99
N ASN A 236 30.53 -26.87 -24.31
CA ASN A 236 31.80 -26.56 -24.98
C ASN A 236 32.39 -25.14 -24.74
N GLU A 237 33.60 -24.97 -25.27
CA GLU A 237 34.51 -23.81 -25.26
C GLU A 237 33.93 -22.44 -25.74
N GLY A 238 34.52 -21.35 -25.23
CA GLY A 238 34.25 -19.98 -25.69
C GLY A 238 35.20 -18.94 -25.08
N ALA A 239 35.94 -18.21 -25.92
CA ALA A 239 36.89 -17.15 -25.55
C ALA A 239 36.23 -16.04 -24.67
N ALA A 240 36.75 -15.67 -23.50
CA ALA A 240 38.00 -14.96 -23.15
C ALA A 240 37.86 -13.42 -23.09
N LEU A 241 38.80 -12.78 -22.37
CA LEU A 241 38.96 -11.34 -22.10
C LEU A 241 38.10 -10.73 -20.96
N ALA A 242 38.78 -9.90 -20.15
CA ALA A 242 38.26 -8.95 -19.15
C ALA A 242 37.44 -9.54 -17.97
N GLU A 243 37.35 -8.88 -16.80
CA GLU A 243 38.01 -7.65 -16.34
C GLU A 243 38.54 -7.83 -14.90
N GLU A 244 39.27 -6.84 -14.38
CA GLU A 244 39.87 -6.91 -13.04
C GLU A 244 38.83 -6.82 -11.91
N ARG A 245 39.21 -7.28 -10.71
CA ARG A 245 38.38 -7.18 -9.51
C ARG A 245 38.17 -5.71 -9.16
N SER A 246 36.95 -5.19 -9.34
CA SER A 246 36.56 -3.92 -8.74
C SER A 246 36.50 -4.08 -7.21
N GLU A 247 37.26 -3.26 -6.50
CA GLU A 247 37.29 -3.31 -5.03
C GLU A 247 35.97 -2.81 -4.45
N ASN A 248 35.42 -3.61 -3.53
CA ASN A 248 34.11 -3.42 -2.91
C ASN A 248 34.13 -2.33 -1.83
N ASN A 249 34.53 -1.13 -2.23
CA ASN A 249 34.60 0.09 -1.42
C ASN A 249 33.21 0.69 -1.19
N SER A 250 32.35 -0.04 -0.46
CA SER A 250 31.04 0.44 -0.01
C SER A 250 31.24 1.50 1.09
N SER A 251 31.53 2.74 0.66
CA SER A 251 31.72 3.88 1.55
C SER A 251 30.37 4.34 2.11
N ASN A 252 29.99 3.79 3.26
CA ASN A 252 28.84 4.26 4.03
C ASN A 252 29.11 5.68 4.57
N SER A 253 28.80 6.70 3.78
CA SER A 253 28.93 8.11 4.14
C SER A 253 27.78 8.54 5.06
N ASP A 254 27.91 8.22 6.34
CA ASP A 254 27.11 8.82 7.41
C ASP A 254 27.31 10.35 7.40
N ILE A 255 26.22 11.11 7.22
CA ILE A 255 26.25 12.57 7.08
C ILE A 255 25.14 13.23 7.90
N VAL A 256 25.39 13.28 9.21
CA VAL A 256 24.58 14.05 10.16
C VAL A 256 24.52 15.53 9.76
N HIS A 257 23.32 15.98 9.39
CA HIS A 257 23.06 17.39 9.11
C HIS A 257 22.93 18.13 10.44
N VAL A 258 23.96 18.89 10.81
CA VAL A 258 23.90 19.81 11.96
C VAL A 258 23.40 21.16 11.45
N GLU A 259 22.19 21.53 11.82
CA GLU A 259 21.65 22.86 11.55
C GLU A 259 22.49 23.90 12.31
N ARG A 260 23.09 24.82 11.57
CA ARG A 260 23.81 25.97 12.13
C ARG A 260 22.84 27.13 12.28
N GLU A 261 22.40 27.34 13.51
CA GLU A 261 21.71 28.57 13.93
C GLU A 261 22.69 29.75 13.93
N ASP A 262 22.85 30.42 12.79
CA ASP A 262 23.55 31.72 12.72
C ASP A 262 22.57 32.84 13.13
N ALA A 263 22.70 33.31 14.38
CA ALA A 263 21.79 34.30 14.96
C ALA A 263 21.95 35.72 14.34
N GLU A 264 20.82 36.35 13.98
CA GLU A 264 20.79 37.69 13.39
C GLU A 264 21.10 38.80 14.41
N LEU A 265 22.30 39.38 14.34
CA LEU A 265 22.64 40.63 15.00
C LEU A 265 22.14 41.83 14.17
N LEU A 266 20.87 42.19 14.35
CA LEU A 266 20.32 43.44 13.82
C LEU A 266 20.65 44.60 14.76
N GLU A 267 21.74 45.32 14.48
CA GLU A 267 22.11 46.52 15.24
C GLU A 267 21.15 47.69 14.91
N GLU A 268 20.36 48.11 15.91
CA GLU A 268 19.36 49.17 15.77
C GLU A 268 20.02 50.55 15.68
N ALA A 269 19.71 51.30 14.62
CA ALA A 269 20.26 52.63 14.36
C ALA A 269 19.16 53.71 14.35
N ALA A 270 18.87 54.28 15.52
CA ALA A 270 17.99 55.45 15.72
C ALA A 270 18.44 56.30 16.92
#